data_AF-A0A0C6P3N5-F1
#
_entry.id   AF-A0A0C6P3N5-F1
#
_cell.length_a   1.000
_cell.length_b   1.000
_cell.length_c   1.000
_cell.angle_alpha   90.00
_cell.angle_beta   90.00
_cell.angle_gamma   90.00
#
_symmetry.space_group_name_H-M   'P 1'
#
loop_
_entity.id
_entity.type
_entity.pdbx_description
1 polymer ?
#
loop_
_entity_poly.entity_id
_entity_poly.type
_entity_poly.pdbx_seq_one_letter_code
_entity_poly.pdbx_strand_id
1 'polypeptide(L)'
;MDTFFLNFFWVLLGMLISWILKPAYEGFARRKGEIVAELASTRELEELKALGRRDVDQQNETHKAKLAGRNSMRAASVEKRLEVHQAAFALWWELRNAVHAEPETLLQCVQRCQSWWVENCLYLAPNAREDFSLAYASASIHRNYLASPANNENDRKALQENWARIMAPGESLLAAVELPPIAEDLRNPADSSIGSNVELPRHN
;
A
#
# COMPACT_ATOMS: atom_id res chain seq x y z
N MET A 1 -15.84 102.12 13.51
CA MET A 1 -14.90 101.23 14.21
C MET A 1 -15.37 99.77 14.08
N ASP A 2 -16.11 99.44 13.01
CA ASP A 2 -17.09 98.34 13.04
C ASP A 2 -16.66 97.13 12.19
N THR A 3 -15.69 97.30 11.29
CA THR A 3 -15.14 96.21 10.45
C THR A 3 -14.17 95.30 11.21
N PHE A 4 -13.58 95.78 12.30
CA PHE A 4 -12.65 95.00 13.12
C PHE A 4 -13.39 93.93 13.95
N PHE A 5 -14.54 94.27 14.54
CA PHE A 5 -15.35 93.34 15.31
C PHE A 5 -15.98 92.24 14.44
N LEU A 6 -16.40 92.58 13.22
CA LEU A 6 -16.97 91.61 12.28
C LEU A 6 -15.93 90.57 11.83
N ASN A 7 -14.71 91.00 11.50
CA ASN A 7 -13.62 90.09 11.15
C ASN A 7 -13.20 89.19 12.32
N PHE A 8 -13.16 89.75 13.55
CA PHE A 8 -12.85 88.98 14.75
C PHE A 8 -13.90 87.90 15.05
N PHE A 9 -15.19 88.22 14.82
CA PHE A 9 -16.28 87.26 14.98
C PHE A 9 -16.17 86.07 14.02
N TRP A 10 -15.82 86.30 12.75
CA TRP A 10 -15.63 85.21 11.78
C TRP A 10 -14.44 84.32 12.09
N VAL A 11 -13.34 84.88 12.62
CA VAL A 11 -12.18 84.10 13.08
C VAL A 11 -12.56 83.23 14.27
N LEU A 12 -13.29 83.77 15.25
CA LEU A 12 -13.77 83.01 16.39
C LEU A 12 -14.77 81.92 15.98
N LEU A 13 -15.69 82.23 15.07
CA LEU A 13 -16.64 81.26 14.54
C LEU A 13 -15.92 80.14 13.77
N GLY A 14 -14.91 80.48 12.96
CA GLY A 14 -14.06 79.51 12.27
C GLY A 14 -13.28 78.62 13.24
N MET A 15 -12.74 79.18 14.32
CA MET A 15 -12.08 78.39 15.38
C MET A 15 -13.07 77.50 16.12
N LEU A 16 -14.28 77.99 16.43
CA LEU A 16 -15.32 77.22 17.11
C LEU A 16 -15.80 76.04 16.26
N ILE A 17 -16.06 76.29 14.97
CA ILE A 17 -16.43 75.27 13.98
C ILE A 17 -15.32 74.24 13.82
N SER A 18 -14.06 74.68 13.73
CA SER A 18 -12.89 73.79 13.66
C SER A 18 -12.73 72.94 14.93
N TRP A 19 -12.97 73.52 16.11
CA TRP A 19 -12.91 72.83 17.39
C TRP A 19 -14.00 71.75 17.52
N ILE A 20 -15.20 72.02 17.01
CA ILE A 20 -16.32 71.07 17.03
C ILE A 20 -16.15 69.95 15.99
N LEU A 21 -15.64 70.26 14.78
CA LEU A 21 -15.55 69.30 13.67
C LEU A 21 -14.30 68.43 13.70
N LYS A 22 -13.17 68.89 14.25
CA LYS A 22 -11.93 68.10 14.38
C LYS A 22 -12.14 66.72 15.01
N PRO A 23 -12.77 66.60 16.19
CA PRO A 23 -12.93 65.29 16.83
C PRO A 23 -13.85 64.35 16.04
N ALA A 24 -14.84 64.89 15.31
CA ALA A 24 -15.70 64.09 14.44
C ALA A 24 -14.95 63.53 13.22
N TYR A 25 -14.11 64.36 12.58
CA TYR A 25 -13.29 63.93 11.44
C TYR A 25 -12.22 62.91 11.83
N GLU A 26 -11.53 63.13 12.95
CA GLU A 26 -10.53 62.19 13.49
C GLU A 26 -11.18 60.85 13.87
N GLY A 27 -12.35 60.87 14.49
CA GLY A 27 -13.12 59.66 14.79
C GLY A 27 -13.56 58.89 13.54
N PHE A 28 -13.96 59.59 12.48
CA PHE A 28 -14.38 58.96 11.23
C PHE A 28 -13.20 58.37 10.43
N ALA A 29 -12.06 59.07 10.39
CA ALA A 29 -10.84 58.58 9.78
C ALA A 29 -10.30 57.34 10.52
N ARG A 30 -10.35 57.36 11.86
CA ARG A 30 -9.90 56.24 12.71
C ARG A 30 -10.77 54.99 12.54
N ARG A 31 -12.10 55.14 12.54
CA ARG A 31 -13.04 54.02 12.28
C ARG A 31 -12.88 53.43 10.88
N LYS A 32 -12.66 54.26 9.87
CA LYS A 32 -12.35 53.76 8.51
C LYS A 32 -11.04 52.97 8.47
N GLY A 33 -10.01 53.43 9.18
CA GLY A 33 -8.74 52.71 9.30
C GLY A 33 -8.88 51.34 9.98
N GLU A 34 -9.66 51.28 11.08
CA GLU A 34 -9.91 50.03 11.82
C GLU A 34 -10.66 48.99 10.97
N ILE A 35 -11.70 49.39 10.24
CA ILE A 35 -12.45 48.50 9.33
C ILE A 35 -11.57 47.98 8.18
N VAL A 36 -10.70 48.83 7.62
CA VAL A 36 -9.77 48.42 6.55
C VAL A 36 -8.73 47.43 7.07
N ALA A 37 -8.22 47.62 8.29
CA ALA A 37 -7.28 46.70 8.91
C ALA A 37 -7.93 45.34 9.22
N GLU A 38 -9.18 45.33 9.70
CA GLU A 38 -9.94 44.10 9.96
C GLU A 38 -10.29 43.34 8.68
N LEU A 39 -10.66 44.03 7.61
CA LEU A 39 -10.89 43.45 6.28
C LEU A 39 -9.59 42.89 5.66
N ALA A 40 -8.46 43.57 5.86
CA ALA A 40 -7.15 43.06 5.42
C ALA A 40 -6.78 41.78 6.18
N SER A 41 -6.96 41.78 7.51
CA SER A 41 -6.73 40.61 8.37
C SER A 41 -7.59 39.40 8.00
N THR A 42 -8.88 39.60 7.75
CA THR A 42 -9.80 38.52 7.36
C THR A 42 -9.49 37.97 5.97
N ARG A 43 -9.11 38.83 5.02
CA ARG A 43 -8.67 38.43 3.69
C ARG A 43 -7.38 37.62 3.73
N GLU A 44 -6.38 38.04 4.50
CA GLU A 44 -5.14 37.28 4.71
C GLU A 44 -5.42 35.91 5.34
N LEU A 45 -6.35 35.85 6.30
CA LEU A 45 -6.79 34.60 6.91
C LEU A 45 -7.47 33.66 5.89
N GLU A 46 -8.30 34.19 5.00
CA GLU A 46 -8.92 33.42 3.92
C GLU A 46 -7.90 32.91 2.91
N GLU A 47 -6.93 33.75 2.52
CA GLU A 47 -5.84 33.38 1.62
C GLU A 47 -4.95 32.28 2.23
N LEU A 48 -4.61 32.40 3.52
CA LEU A 48 -3.88 31.35 4.26
C LEU A 48 -4.66 30.05 4.35
N LYS A 49 -5.98 30.11 4.62
CA LYS A 49 -6.84 28.92 4.62
C LYS A 49 -6.93 28.29 3.23
N ALA A 50 -7.04 29.09 2.18
CA ALA A 50 -7.07 28.62 0.80
C ALA A 50 -5.72 28.01 0.36
N LEU A 51 -4.60 28.57 0.83
CA LEU A 51 -3.28 27.99 0.63
C LEU A 51 -3.15 26.65 1.38
N GLY A 52 -3.54 26.60 2.65
CA GLY A 52 -3.52 25.36 3.43
C GLY A 52 -4.39 24.24 2.85
N ARG A 53 -5.59 24.57 2.32
CA ARG A 53 -6.42 23.59 1.60
C ARG A 53 -5.72 23.07 0.35
N ARG A 54 -5.11 23.94 -0.45
CA ARG A 54 -4.36 23.54 -1.65
C ARG A 54 -3.18 22.62 -1.32
N ASP A 55 -2.44 22.93 -0.26
CA ASP A 55 -1.33 22.09 0.18
C ASP A 55 -1.81 20.71 0.65
N VAL A 56 -2.92 20.65 1.41
CA VAL A 56 -3.53 19.39 1.85
C VAL A 56 -4.04 18.58 0.66
N ASP A 57 -4.71 19.23 -0.29
CA ASP A 57 -5.23 18.56 -1.49
C ASP A 57 -4.08 18.03 -2.35
N GLN A 58 -3.02 18.81 -2.54
CA GLN A 58 -1.82 18.39 -3.26
C GLN A 58 -1.13 17.21 -2.55
N GLN A 59 -0.98 17.26 -1.22
CA GLN A 59 -0.45 16.15 -0.45
C GLN A 59 -1.32 14.89 -0.59
N ASN A 60 -2.64 15.02 -0.49
CA ASN A 60 -3.57 13.92 -0.67
C ASN A 60 -3.47 13.28 -2.05
N GLU A 61 -3.37 14.07 -3.12
CA GLU A 61 -3.20 13.53 -4.48
C GLU A 61 -1.86 12.81 -4.65
N THR A 62 -0.77 13.34 -4.09
CA THR A 62 0.52 12.60 -4.12
C THR A 62 0.46 11.30 -3.32
N HIS A 63 -0.27 11.27 -2.20
CA HIS A 63 -0.46 10.07 -1.40
C HIS A 63 -1.30 9.02 -2.13
N LYS A 64 -2.41 9.45 -2.77
CA LYS A 64 -3.24 8.58 -3.61
C LYS A 64 -2.43 7.98 -4.76
N ALA A 65 -1.64 8.80 -5.46
CA ALA A 65 -0.79 8.33 -6.56
C ALA A 65 0.25 7.31 -6.09
N LYS A 66 0.92 7.56 -4.95
CA LYS A 66 1.87 6.61 -4.35
C LYS A 66 1.20 5.29 -3.94
N LEU A 67 0.01 5.37 -3.34
CA LEU A 67 -0.76 4.17 -2.95
C LEU A 67 -1.21 3.38 -4.18
N ALA A 68 -1.72 4.05 -5.21
CA ALA A 68 -2.11 3.41 -6.46
C ALA A 68 -0.92 2.71 -7.13
N GLY A 69 0.23 3.38 -7.22
CA GLY A 69 1.45 2.78 -7.77
C GLY A 69 1.97 1.59 -6.95
N ARG A 70 1.91 1.67 -5.61
CA ARG A 70 2.29 0.54 -4.75
C ARG A 70 1.35 -0.66 -4.91
N ASN A 71 0.05 -0.39 -5.02
CA ASN A 71 -0.95 -1.43 -5.18
C ASN A 71 -0.85 -2.10 -6.55
N SER A 72 -0.56 -1.36 -7.63
CA SER A 72 -0.35 -1.96 -8.95
C SER A 72 0.90 -2.84 -8.99
N MET A 73 2.02 -2.41 -8.38
CA MET A 73 3.22 -3.24 -8.27
C MET A 73 2.99 -4.52 -7.47
N ARG A 74 2.19 -4.44 -6.38
CA ARG A 74 1.80 -5.61 -5.60
C ARG A 74 0.89 -6.55 -6.37
N ALA A 75 -0.09 -6.01 -7.11
CA ALA A 75 -0.95 -6.82 -7.96
C ALA A 75 -0.14 -7.56 -9.03
N ALA A 76 0.75 -6.84 -9.72
CA ALA A 76 1.62 -7.41 -10.75
C ALA A 76 2.56 -8.51 -10.19
N SER A 77 3.11 -8.32 -8.99
CA SER A 77 3.97 -9.33 -8.37
C SER A 77 3.20 -10.57 -7.92
N VAL A 78 1.98 -10.40 -7.41
CA VAL A 78 1.07 -11.51 -7.05
C VAL A 78 0.67 -12.29 -8.30
N GLU A 79 0.28 -11.60 -9.36
CA GLU A 79 -0.07 -12.20 -10.65
C GLU A 79 1.09 -13.02 -11.23
N LYS A 80 2.31 -12.44 -11.24
CA LYS A 80 3.49 -13.17 -11.73
C LYS A 80 3.80 -14.40 -10.88
N ARG A 81 3.65 -14.31 -9.56
CA ARG A 81 3.84 -15.47 -8.67
C ARG A 81 2.83 -16.56 -8.98
N LEU A 82 1.54 -16.23 -9.14
CA LEU A 82 0.51 -17.21 -9.47
C LEU A 82 0.80 -17.92 -10.79
N GLU A 83 1.13 -17.15 -11.83
CA GLU A 83 1.51 -17.67 -13.16
C GLU A 83 2.68 -18.66 -13.05
N VAL A 84 3.73 -18.31 -12.30
CA VAL A 84 4.89 -19.17 -12.11
C VAL A 84 4.54 -20.45 -11.35
N HIS A 85 3.70 -20.39 -10.32
CA HIS A 85 3.28 -21.61 -9.60
C HIS A 85 2.43 -22.54 -10.48
N GLN A 86 1.56 -21.98 -11.33
CA GLN A 86 0.78 -22.77 -12.29
C GLN A 86 1.68 -23.45 -13.34
N ALA A 87 2.67 -22.73 -13.86
CA ALA A 87 3.64 -23.29 -14.79
C ALA A 87 4.48 -24.41 -14.15
N ALA A 88 4.92 -24.23 -12.92
CA ALA A 88 5.61 -25.27 -12.14
C ALA A 88 4.72 -26.50 -11.93
N PHE A 89 3.44 -26.31 -11.61
CA PHE A 89 2.49 -27.39 -11.43
C PHE A 89 2.29 -28.20 -12.71
N ALA A 90 2.16 -27.53 -13.86
CA ALA A 90 2.06 -28.18 -15.16
C ALA A 90 3.32 -29.02 -15.47
N LEU A 91 4.51 -28.45 -15.27
CA LEU A 91 5.78 -29.17 -15.47
C LEU A 91 5.95 -30.36 -14.52
N TRP A 92 5.58 -30.20 -13.25
CA TRP A 92 5.58 -31.30 -12.29
C TRP A 92 4.63 -32.42 -12.70
N TRP A 93 3.43 -32.08 -13.19
CA TRP A 93 2.47 -33.06 -13.67
C TRP A 93 3.01 -33.84 -14.87
N GLU A 94 3.63 -33.16 -15.83
CA GLU A 94 4.31 -33.79 -16.98
C GLU A 94 5.45 -34.70 -16.52
N LEU A 95 6.32 -34.21 -15.62
CA LEU A 95 7.42 -34.98 -15.05
C LEU A 95 6.91 -36.26 -14.37
N ARG A 96 5.90 -36.14 -13.50
CA ARG A 96 5.26 -37.26 -12.79
C ARG A 96 4.80 -38.34 -13.75
N ASN A 97 4.15 -37.95 -14.85
CA ASN A 97 3.67 -38.90 -15.86
C ASN A 97 4.81 -39.52 -16.68
N ALA A 98 5.95 -38.82 -16.81
CA ALA A 98 7.12 -39.29 -17.53
C ALA A 98 8.05 -40.22 -16.72
N VAL A 99 7.93 -40.30 -15.39
CA VAL A 99 8.83 -41.10 -14.53
C VAL A 99 8.94 -42.56 -14.96
N HIS A 100 7.83 -43.16 -15.40
CA HIS A 100 7.77 -44.55 -15.86
C HIS A 100 7.69 -44.69 -17.39
N ALA A 101 7.84 -43.58 -18.13
CA ALA A 101 7.87 -43.59 -19.58
C ALA A 101 9.24 -44.03 -20.13
N GLU A 102 9.44 -43.90 -21.44
CA GLU A 102 10.73 -44.13 -22.08
C GLU A 102 11.81 -43.20 -21.51
N PRO A 103 13.08 -43.65 -21.41
CA PRO A 103 14.17 -42.88 -20.79
C PRO A 103 14.35 -41.49 -21.41
N GLU A 104 14.21 -41.42 -22.73
CA GLU A 104 14.35 -40.18 -23.50
C GLU A 104 13.27 -39.16 -23.12
N THR A 105 12.01 -39.60 -22.95
CA THR A 105 10.90 -38.73 -22.54
C THR A 105 11.13 -38.16 -21.15
N LEU A 106 11.59 -38.98 -20.20
CA LEU A 106 11.93 -38.53 -18.86
C LEU A 106 13.07 -37.51 -18.88
N LEU A 107 14.13 -37.79 -19.65
CA LEU A 107 15.28 -36.90 -19.77
C LEU A 107 14.88 -35.51 -20.31
N GLN A 108 14.04 -35.48 -21.36
CA GLN A 108 13.51 -34.24 -21.92
C GLN A 108 12.66 -33.47 -20.90
N CYS A 109 11.82 -34.16 -20.11
CA CYS A 109 11.04 -33.53 -19.04
C CYS A 109 11.94 -32.92 -17.96
N VAL A 110 12.96 -33.67 -17.51
CA VAL A 110 13.94 -33.19 -16.51
C VAL A 110 14.68 -31.96 -17.02
N GLN A 111 15.15 -31.96 -18.28
CA GLN A 111 15.82 -30.81 -18.89
C GLN A 111 14.90 -29.58 -18.94
N ARG A 112 13.63 -29.76 -19.32
CA ARG A 112 12.63 -28.67 -19.30
C ARG A 112 12.41 -28.12 -17.89
N CYS A 113 12.30 -28.99 -16.88
CA CYS A 113 12.20 -28.56 -15.48
C CYS A 113 13.44 -27.76 -15.04
N GLN A 114 14.64 -28.18 -15.43
CA GLN A 114 15.90 -27.49 -15.09
C GLN A 114 16.00 -26.13 -15.77
N SER A 115 15.71 -26.03 -17.07
CA SER A 115 15.72 -24.76 -17.80
C SER A 115 14.71 -23.78 -17.20
N TRP A 116 13.49 -24.26 -16.96
CA TRP A 116 12.44 -23.45 -16.33
C TRP A 116 12.83 -22.98 -14.93
N TRP A 117 13.48 -23.83 -14.14
CA TRP A 117 13.93 -23.51 -12.79
C TRP A 117 14.90 -22.31 -12.76
N VAL A 118 15.89 -22.30 -13.65
CA VAL A 118 16.87 -21.22 -13.74
C VAL A 118 16.20 -19.87 -13.98
N GLU A 119 15.12 -19.86 -14.75
CA GLU A 119 14.40 -18.64 -15.13
C GLU A 119 13.39 -18.18 -14.07
N ASN A 120 12.77 -19.11 -13.31
CA ASN A 120 11.55 -18.81 -12.55
C ASN A 120 11.63 -19.10 -11.05
N CYS A 121 12.68 -19.77 -10.54
CA CYS A 121 12.73 -20.25 -9.15
C CYS A 121 12.56 -19.15 -8.09
N LEU A 122 12.90 -17.89 -8.40
CA LEU A 122 12.78 -16.77 -7.46
C LEU A 122 11.33 -16.38 -7.14
N TYR A 123 10.37 -16.76 -7.99
CA TYR A 123 8.96 -16.45 -7.80
C TYR A 123 8.19 -17.55 -7.07
N LEU A 124 8.79 -18.72 -6.88
CA LEU A 124 8.20 -19.82 -6.11
C LEU A 124 8.26 -19.56 -4.61
N ALA A 125 7.24 -20.03 -3.88
CA ALA A 125 7.31 -20.10 -2.42
C ALA A 125 8.48 -21.00 -1.97
N PRO A 126 9.14 -20.71 -0.83
CA PRO A 126 10.35 -21.43 -0.42
C PRO A 126 10.21 -22.96 -0.41
N ASN A 127 9.10 -23.48 0.15
CA ASN A 127 8.84 -24.93 0.21
C ASN A 127 8.59 -25.51 -1.18
N ALA A 128 7.71 -24.87 -1.96
CA ALA A 128 7.41 -25.28 -3.34
C ALA A 128 8.65 -25.30 -4.23
N ARG A 129 9.55 -24.33 -4.01
CA ARG A 129 10.84 -24.24 -4.67
C ARG A 129 11.70 -25.46 -4.31
N GLU A 130 11.93 -25.72 -3.04
CA GLU A 130 12.74 -26.86 -2.60
C GLU A 130 12.18 -28.21 -3.09
N ASP A 131 10.87 -28.42 -2.94
CA ASP A 131 10.24 -29.65 -3.38
C ASP A 131 10.35 -29.83 -4.90
N PHE A 132 10.14 -28.77 -5.68
CA PHE A 132 10.21 -28.84 -7.13
C PHE A 132 11.63 -29.20 -7.62
N SER A 133 12.69 -28.64 -7.00
CA SER A 133 14.06 -29.01 -7.36
C SER A 133 14.42 -30.44 -6.97
N LEU A 134 13.99 -30.88 -5.79
CA LEU A 134 14.18 -32.24 -5.34
C LEU A 134 13.41 -33.23 -6.21
N ALA A 135 12.24 -32.88 -6.72
CA ALA A 135 11.42 -33.76 -7.55
C ALA A 135 12.09 -34.10 -8.89
N TYR A 136 12.52 -33.12 -9.69
CA TYR A 136 13.16 -33.42 -10.97
C TYR A 136 14.54 -34.08 -10.80
N ALA A 137 15.26 -33.75 -9.72
CA ALA A 137 16.50 -34.44 -9.38
C ALA A 137 16.21 -35.91 -9.01
N SER A 138 15.22 -36.16 -8.17
CA SER A 138 14.80 -37.50 -7.73
C SER A 138 14.26 -38.34 -8.89
N ALA A 139 13.49 -37.73 -9.80
CA ALA A 139 12.98 -38.37 -11.00
C ALA A 139 14.12 -38.86 -11.91
N SER A 140 15.18 -38.07 -12.09
CA SER A 140 16.31 -38.45 -12.95
C SER A 140 17.06 -39.72 -12.48
N ILE A 141 17.04 -40.00 -11.17
CA ILE A 141 17.67 -41.19 -10.58
C ILE A 141 16.68 -42.32 -10.25
N HIS A 142 15.36 -42.11 -10.43
CA HIS A 142 14.33 -43.06 -10.02
C HIS A 142 14.51 -44.45 -10.67
N ARG A 143 14.89 -44.48 -11.94
CA ARG A 143 15.13 -45.73 -12.67
C ARG A 143 16.28 -46.56 -12.08
N ASN A 144 17.27 -45.92 -11.46
CA ASN A 144 18.37 -46.63 -10.82
C ASN A 144 17.87 -47.41 -9.60
N TYR A 145 16.91 -46.86 -8.85
CA TYR A 145 16.25 -47.57 -7.76
C TYR A 145 15.39 -48.74 -8.27
N LEU A 146 14.76 -48.62 -9.43
CA LEU A 146 13.98 -49.71 -10.04
C LEU A 146 14.87 -50.83 -10.63
N ALA A 147 16.05 -50.48 -11.14
CA ALA A 147 16.99 -51.44 -11.74
C ALA A 147 17.73 -52.28 -10.67
N SER A 148 17.85 -51.76 -9.44
CA SER A 148 18.40 -52.51 -8.32
C SER A 148 17.32 -53.43 -7.75
N PRO A 149 17.52 -54.75 -7.71
CA PRO A 149 16.57 -55.62 -7.03
C PRO A 149 16.49 -55.22 -5.56
N ALA A 150 15.31 -54.78 -5.12
CA ALA A 150 15.05 -54.34 -3.75
C ALA A 150 15.05 -55.54 -2.80
N ASN A 151 16.25 -56.06 -2.54
CA ASN A 151 16.48 -57.32 -1.85
C ASN A 151 16.45 -57.17 -0.32
N ASN A 152 16.45 -55.93 0.17
CA ASN A 152 16.38 -55.62 1.59
C ASN A 152 15.44 -54.43 1.86
N GLU A 153 15.12 -54.23 3.14
CA GLU A 153 14.21 -53.18 3.59
C GLU A 153 14.72 -51.77 3.30
N ASN A 154 16.04 -51.55 3.33
CA ASN A 154 16.63 -50.24 3.08
C ASN A 154 16.43 -49.82 1.61
N ASP A 155 16.54 -50.75 0.65
CA ASP A 155 16.32 -50.47 -0.77
C ASP A 155 14.86 -50.09 -1.04
N ARG A 156 13.92 -50.81 -0.42
CA ARG A 156 12.48 -50.50 -0.49
C ARG A 156 12.20 -49.11 0.09
N LYS A 157 12.78 -48.80 1.24
CA LYS A 157 12.63 -47.49 1.88
C LYS A 157 13.21 -46.37 1.01
N ALA A 158 14.38 -46.57 0.42
CA ALA A 158 14.99 -45.58 -0.47
C ALA A 158 14.14 -45.31 -1.73
N LEU A 159 13.54 -46.35 -2.32
CA LEU A 159 12.60 -46.21 -3.43
C LEU A 159 11.34 -45.42 -3.02
N GLN A 160 10.78 -45.71 -1.84
CA GLN A 160 9.62 -44.99 -1.30
C GLN A 160 9.94 -43.52 -1.01
N GLU A 161 11.08 -43.23 -0.40
CA GLU A 161 11.55 -41.86 -0.14
C GLU A 161 11.77 -41.08 -1.44
N ASN A 162 12.36 -41.72 -2.45
CA ASN A 162 12.55 -41.11 -3.76
C ASN A 162 11.20 -40.79 -4.41
N TRP A 163 10.24 -41.71 -4.37
CA TRP A 163 8.89 -41.47 -4.89
C TRP A 163 8.15 -40.36 -4.13
N ALA A 164 8.30 -40.31 -2.81
CA ALA A 164 7.74 -39.23 -1.99
C ALA A 164 8.28 -37.86 -2.43
N ARG A 165 9.58 -37.73 -2.69
CA ARG A 165 10.19 -36.49 -3.21
C ARG A 165 9.65 -36.10 -4.59
N ILE A 166 9.39 -37.07 -5.47
CA ILE A 166 8.77 -36.81 -6.78
C ILE A 166 7.35 -36.27 -6.64
N MET A 167 6.60 -36.73 -5.63
CA MET A 167 5.21 -36.34 -5.41
C MET A 167 5.03 -35.06 -4.59
N ALA A 168 5.99 -34.69 -3.75
CA ALA A 168 5.93 -33.54 -2.84
C ALA A 168 5.51 -32.20 -3.48
N PRO A 169 5.96 -31.83 -4.71
CA PRO A 169 5.61 -30.54 -5.28
C PRO A 169 4.11 -30.33 -5.47
N GLY A 170 3.33 -31.39 -5.66
CA GLY A 170 1.90 -31.27 -5.87
C GLY A 170 1.20 -30.55 -4.73
N GLU A 171 1.51 -30.93 -3.49
CA GLU A 171 0.93 -30.32 -2.30
C GLU A 171 1.50 -28.92 -2.06
N SER A 172 2.82 -28.76 -2.12
CA SER A 172 3.45 -27.47 -1.79
C SER A 172 3.19 -26.38 -2.82
N LEU A 173 3.05 -26.73 -4.11
CA LEU A 173 2.63 -25.78 -5.16
C LEU A 173 1.18 -25.33 -5.00
N LEU A 174 0.28 -26.23 -4.61
CA LEU A 174 -1.12 -25.91 -4.33
C LEU A 174 -1.25 -25.03 -3.09
N ALA A 175 -0.60 -25.43 -1.98
CA ALA A 175 -0.60 -24.67 -0.74
C ALA A 175 -0.01 -23.25 -0.93
N ALA A 176 0.95 -23.08 -1.83
CA ALA A 176 1.56 -21.78 -2.11
C ALA A 176 0.65 -20.79 -2.86
N VAL A 177 -0.40 -21.28 -3.52
CA VAL A 177 -1.38 -20.45 -4.24
C VAL A 177 -2.71 -20.30 -3.49
N GLU A 178 -2.88 -21.00 -2.36
CA GLU A 178 -4.04 -20.82 -1.51
C GLU A 178 -4.10 -19.37 -1.01
N LEU A 179 -5.15 -18.65 -1.42
CA LEU A 179 -5.41 -17.31 -0.94
C LEU A 179 -5.95 -17.39 0.50
N PRO A 180 -5.48 -16.53 1.42
CA PRO A 180 -6.09 -16.44 2.73
C PRO A 180 -7.58 -16.13 2.60
N PRO A 181 -8.44 -16.71 3.45
CA PRO A 181 -9.88 -16.50 3.39
C PRO A 181 -10.20 -15.01 3.60
N ILE A 182 -11.05 -14.46 2.72
CA ILE A 182 -11.43 -13.02 2.66
C ILE A 182 -12.01 -12.50 3.99
N ALA A 183 -12.50 -13.39 4.86
CA ALA A 183 -13.12 -13.01 6.13
C ALA A 183 -12.15 -12.51 7.21
N GLU A 184 -10.85 -12.80 7.10
CA GLU A 184 -9.89 -12.54 8.18
C GLU A 184 -9.34 -11.11 8.16
N ASP A 185 -9.30 -10.47 6.97
CA ASP A 185 -8.77 -9.11 6.77
C ASP A 185 -9.84 -8.02 6.95
N LEU A 186 -11.12 -8.40 7.10
CA LEU A 186 -12.22 -7.48 7.44
C LEU A 186 -12.35 -7.25 8.96
N ARG A 187 -11.62 -8.00 9.79
CA ARG A 187 -11.53 -7.77 11.24
C ARG A 187 -10.37 -6.80 11.52
N ASN A 188 -10.64 -5.51 11.29
CA ASN A 188 -9.71 -4.45 11.61
C ASN A 188 -9.42 -4.44 13.14
N PRO A 189 -8.16 -4.52 13.62
CA PRO A 189 -7.84 -4.42 15.04
C PRO A 189 -8.23 -3.05 15.65
N ALA A 190 -8.54 -2.05 14.83
CA ALA A 190 -9.04 -0.75 15.27
C ALA A 190 -10.46 -0.79 15.88
N ASP A 191 -11.28 -1.80 15.60
CA ASP A 191 -12.61 -1.93 16.24
C ASP A 191 -12.54 -2.50 17.67
N SER A 192 -11.38 -2.98 18.10
CA SER A 192 -11.19 -3.49 19.46
C SER A 192 -10.77 -2.42 20.49
N SER A 193 -10.44 -1.20 20.05
CA SER A 193 -9.93 -0.13 20.92
C SER A 193 -10.90 1.04 21.16
N ILE A 194 -12.10 1.04 20.56
CA ILE A 194 -13.09 2.14 20.69
C ILE A 194 -14.17 1.84 21.75
N GLY A 195 -14.11 0.70 22.45
CA GLY A 195 -15.21 0.20 23.29
C GLY A 195 -15.09 0.30 24.82
N SER A 196 -14.18 1.07 25.42
CA SER A 196 -14.01 1.00 26.90
C SER A 196 -13.65 2.28 27.66
N ASN A 197 -14.01 3.48 27.21
CA ASN A 197 -13.85 4.70 28.03
C ASN A 197 -14.89 5.79 27.72
N VAL A 198 -16.14 5.54 28.10
CA VAL A 198 -17.12 6.62 28.35
C VAL A 198 -17.74 6.37 29.71
N GLU A 199 -17.02 6.74 30.78
CA GLU A 199 -17.65 6.99 32.07
C GLU A 199 -18.44 8.30 31.95
N LEU A 200 -19.77 8.20 31.99
CA LEU A 200 -20.66 9.35 32.13
C LEU A 200 -20.55 9.90 33.56
N PRO A 201 -20.44 11.23 33.74
CA PRO A 201 -20.41 11.83 35.07
C PRO A 201 -21.77 11.64 35.74
N ARG A 202 -21.78 10.92 36.87
CA ARG A 202 -22.92 10.89 37.78
C ARG A 202 -23.00 12.24 38.48
N HIS A 203 -23.97 13.05 38.09
CA HIS A 203 -24.41 14.19 38.89
C HIS A 203 -25.17 13.66 40.11
N ASN A 204 -24.66 13.97 41.30
CA ASN A 204 -25.41 14.02 42.55
C ASN A 204 -25.78 15.47 42.85
#